data_AF-A0AAV1T5P5-F1
#
_entry.id   AF-A0AAV1T5P5-F1
#
_cell.length_a   1.000
_cell.length_b   1.000
_cell.length_c   1.000
_cell.angle_alpha   90.00
_cell.angle_beta   90.00
_cell.angle_gamma   90.00
#
_symmetry.space_group_name_H-M   'P 1'
#
loop_
_entity.id
_entity.type
_entity.pdbx_description
1 polymer ?
#
loop_
_entity_poly.entity_id
_entity_poly.type
_entity_poly.pdbx_seq_one_letter_code
_entity_poly.pdbx_strand_id
1 'polypeptide(L)'
;MLRAQITRDENVREVDDDAAVSVLALPSKEHEEEDAHDLLLLRQTNDEFLWLLLLAAVSECVTTCYLPGYTLHRFQLNVGGMLLNWIGPYLDGLSYGYEDRMKGTEISLVCTQFRSAFLGVFTSYSFMVDHAGDLSSETVAAGPLYICASLGGGCGCFYLGKLTVVAAWKHPILASVTRVAGAMLNRSSLMTSLVALVGVTTLRAALGPHGFVRDPKDPQFIGSLHVADGEELVLGILMSCSAILLSNYVCGFFPQQPVQLQVATSRNGGPFIDWGCLCCNLLASFLAGFTYQLSRNSPIGVTNNLLALKFVSSFCGSLSVFSAAVSIISRLWLAGNRHSALWNFALQVLLGLICMPYLYKRDAL
;
A
#
# COMPACT_ATOMS: atom_id res chain seq x y z
N MET A 1 -8.13 -0.15 -17.63
CA MET A 1 -9.26 0.80 -17.48
C MET A 1 -9.00 1.73 -16.29
N LEU A 2 -7.89 2.47 -16.39
CA LEU A 2 -7.43 3.56 -15.52
C LEU A 2 -7.98 4.90 -16.07
N ARG A 3 -9.28 4.93 -16.36
CA ARG A 3 -9.98 6.11 -16.89
C ARG A 3 -10.19 7.12 -15.76
N ALA A 4 -9.34 8.14 -15.72
CA ALA A 4 -9.79 9.47 -15.31
C ALA A 4 -8.99 10.63 -15.90
N GLN A 5 -7.87 10.42 -16.61
CA GLN A 5 -7.02 11.54 -17.05
C GLN A 5 -6.31 11.36 -18.40
N ILE A 6 -6.93 10.70 -19.36
CA ILE A 6 -6.56 10.92 -20.77
C ILE A 6 -7.85 11.39 -21.45
N THR A 7 -7.78 12.55 -22.11
CA THR A 7 -8.84 13.36 -22.74
C THR A 7 -9.76 14.17 -21.80
N ARG A 8 -9.21 15.24 -21.23
CA ARG A 8 -9.94 16.50 -21.05
C ARG A 8 -8.99 17.70 -21.23
N ASP A 9 -8.48 17.85 -22.44
CA ASP A 9 -7.92 19.12 -22.93
C ASP A 9 -8.49 19.39 -24.34
N GLU A 10 -9.31 20.45 -24.38
CA GLU A 10 -9.37 21.49 -25.39
C GLU A 10 -9.19 21.12 -26.87
N ASN A 11 -10.30 21.04 -27.61
CA ASN A 11 -10.57 21.86 -28.80
C ASN A 11 -11.98 21.60 -29.32
N VAL A 12 -12.96 22.34 -28.76
CA VAL A 12 -14.24 22.54 -29.44
C VAL A 12 -13.98 23.58 -30.53
N ARG A 13 -13.87 23.11 -31.78
CA ARG A 13 -14.11 23.92 -32.97
C ARG A 13 -15.34 23.37 -33.66
N GLU A 14 -16.43 24.13 -33.57
CA GLU A 14 -17.56 24.05 -34.51
C GLU A 14 -17.06 24.38 -35.92
N VAL A 15 -17.37 23.55 -36.92
CA VAL A 15 -17.78 23.95 -38.29
C VAL A 15 -18.66 22.84 -38.89
N ASP A 16 -19.73 23.29 -39.54
CA ASP A 16 -20.87 22.62 -40.20
C ASP A 16 -20.61 21.47 -41.20
N ASP A 17 -21.70 20.72 -41.39
CA ASP A 17 -22.04 19.77 -42.47
C ASP A 17 -21.62 20.24 -43.89
N ASP A 18 -21.07 19.34 -44.73
CA ASP A 18 -21.82 18.63 -45.79
C ASP A 18 -20.91 17.81 -46.74
N ALA A 19 -21.54 16.81 -47.38
CA ALA A 19 -21.17 16.11 -48.62
C ALA A 19 -20.08 15.01 -48.65
N ALA A 20 -20.58 13.80 -48.96
CA ALA A 20 -19.90 12.56 -49.27
C ALA A 20 -18.97 12.62 -50.50
N VAL A 21 -17.78 12.02 -50.39
CA VAL A 21 -17.10 11.28 -51.48
C VAL A 21 -16.29 10.14 -50.87
N SER A 22 -16.61 8.90 -51.27
CA SER A 22 -15.80 7.71 -51.04
C SER A 22 -14.50 7.83 -51.82
N VAL A 23 -13.38 7.98 -51.11
CA VAL A 23 -12.04 7.77 -51.65
C VAL A 23 -11.42 6.65 -50.85
N LEU A 24 -11.04 5.57 -51.55
CA LEU A 24 -10.22 4.48 -51.04
C LEU A 24 -8.97 5.08 -50.35
N ALA A 25 -8.99 5.12 -49.03
CA ALA A 25 -7.83 5.43 -48.22
C ALA A 25 -6.87 4.23 -48.29
N LEU A 26 -5.79 4.37 -49.05
CA LEU A 26 -4.56 3.62 -48.77
C LEU A 26 -4.21 3.84 -47.30
N PRO A 27 -3.78 2.80 -46.55
CA PRO A 27 -3.36 2.99 -45.17
C PRO A 27 -2.21 4.01 -45.18
N SER A 28 -2.50 5.20 -44.67
CA SER A 28 -1.50 6.25 -44.51
C SER A 28 -0.50 5.75 -43.46
N LYS A 29 0.79 6.02 -43.67
CA LYS A 29 1.85 5.73 -42.69
C LYS A 29 1.56 6.31 -41.30
N GLU A 30 0.72 7.33 -41.22
CA GLU A 30 0.23 7.91 -39.97
C GLU A 30 -0.61 6.91 -39.15
N HIS A 31 -1.39 6.02 -39.79
CA HIS A 31 -2.18 5.00 -39.09
C HIS A 31 -1.31 3.84 -38.57
N GLU A 32 -0.23 3.48 -39.27
CA GLU A 32 0.73 2.47 -38.79
C GLU A 32 1.59 2.98 -37.63
N GLU A 33 1.94 4.28 -37.62
CA GLU A 33 2.66 4.91 -36.49
C GLU A 33 1.76 5.13 -35.27
N GLU A 34 0.49 5.47 -35.48
CA GLU A 34 -0.53 5.59 -34.42
C GLU A 34 -0.83 4.22 -33.78
N ASP A 35 -1.02 3.16 -34.59
CA ASP A 35 -1.18 1.78 -34.11
C ASP A 35 0.07 1.27 -33.37
N ALA A 36 1.28 1.59 -33.85
CA ALA A 36 2.52 1.23 -33.17
C ALA A 36 2.71 1.98 -31.84
N HIS A 37 2.30 3.25 -31.78
CA HIS A 37 2.32 4.05 -30.55
C HIS A 37 1.32 3.52 -29.51
N ASP A 38 0.10 3.21 -29.94
CA ASP A 38 -0.93 2.62 -29.08
C ASP A 38 -0.53 1.24 -28.56
N LEU A 39 0.11 0.41 -29.39
CA LEU A 39 0.59 -0.90 -28.99
C LEU A 39 1.77 -0.81 -28.00
N LEU A 40 2.63 0.20 -28.13
CA LEU A 40 3.69 0.50 -27.16
C LEU A 40 3.11 1.01 -25.83
N LEU A 41 2.12 1.90 -25.87
CA LEU A 41 1.41 2.39 -24.67
C LEU A 41 0.69 1.26 -23.93
N LEU A 42 0.01 0.38 -24.66
CA LEU A 42 -0.63 -0.82 -24.12
C LEU A 42 0.39 -1.74 -23.43
N ARG A 43 1.53 -1.97 -24.08
CA ARG A 43 2.59 -2.81 -23.52
C ARG A 43 3.19 -2.20 -22.24
N GLN A 44 3.44 -0.90 -22.23
CA GLN A 44 3.94 -0.20 -21.05
C GLN A 44 2.93 -0.25 -19.89
N THR A 45 1.64 -0.04 -20.18
CA THR A 45 0.57 -0.12 -19.18
C THR A 45 0.45 -1.53 -18.59
N ASN A 46 0.61 -2.56 -19.42
CA ASN A 46 0.59 -3.96 -18.97
C ASN A 46 1.79 -4.28 -18.08
N ASP A 47 2.99 -3.80 -18.42
CA ASP A 47 4.19 -4.02 -17.61
C ASP A 47 4.07 -3.33 -16.25
N GLU A 48 3.57 -2.09 -16.19
CA GLU A 48 3.35 -1.38 -14.93
C GLU A 48 2.34 -2.10 -14.03
N PHE A 49 1.27 -2.62 -14.63
CA PHE A 49 0.26 -3.41 -13.92
C PHE A 49 0.83 -4.72 -13.39
N LEU A 50 1.61 -5.44 -14.19
CA LEU A 50 2.27 -6.68 -13.77
C LEU A 50 3.24 -6.45 -12.61
N TRP A 51 4.02 -5.37 -12.65
CA TRP A 51 4.92 -5.00 -11.56
C TRP A 51 4.18 -4.72 -10.26
N LEU A 52 3.07 -4.01 -10.35
CA LEU A 52 2.22 -3.68 -9.21
C LEU A 52 1.66 -4.94 -8.54
N LEU A 53 1.11 -5.87 -9.33
CA LEU A 53 0.60 -7.14 -8.82
C LEU A 53 1.72 -8.03 -8.27
N LEU A 54 2.87 -8.11 -8.95
CA LEU A 54 4.00 -8.91 -8.51
C LEU A 54 4.55 -8.41 -7.17
N LEU A 55 4.70 -7.09 -7.01
CA LEU A 55 5.15 -6.49 -5.76
C LEU A 55 4.16 -6.73 -4.61
N ALA A 56 2.86 -6.66 -4.89
CA ALA A 56 1.83 -7.01 -3.91
C ALA A 56 1.92 -8.49 -3.49
N ALA A 57 2.06 -9.40 -4.46
CA ALA A 57 2.20 -10.84 -4.21
C ALA A 57 3.47 -11.19 -3.41
N VAL A 58 4.60 -10.57 -3.77
CA VAL A 58 5.87 -10.73 -3.04
C VAL A 58 5.73 -10.22 -1.61
N SER A 59 5.09 -9.07 -1.41
CA SER A 59 4.87 -8.51 -0.08
C SER A 59 4.03 -9.43 0.79
N GLU A 60 2.92 -9.96 0.26
CA GLU A 60 2.09 -10.95 0.95
C GLU A 60 2.89 -12.21 1.33
N CYS A 61 3.70 -12.73 0.40
CA CYS A 61 4.59 -13.86 0.68
C CYS A 61 5.57 -13.54 1.83
N VAL A 62 6.16 -12.35 1.82
CA VAL A 62 7.08 -11.89 2.86
C VAL A 62 6.39 -11.79 4.21
N THR A 63 5.25 -11.09 4.27
CA THR A 63 4.51 -10.86 5.51
C THR A 63 3.96 -12.15 6.11
N THR A 64 3.48 -13.06 5.27
CA THR A 64 2.72 -14.22 5.72
C THR A 64 3.61 -15.46 5.91
N CYS A 65 4.78 -15.55 5.27
CA CYS A 65 5.64 -16.74 5.38
C CYS A 65 6.97 -16.52 6.10
N TYR A 66 7.49 -15.29 6.11
CA TYR A 66 8.87 -15.03 6.56
C TYR A 66 8.95 -14.08 7.76
N LEU A 67 7.85 -13.46 8.17
CA LEU A 67 7.83 -12.62 9.36
C LEU A 67 7.36 -13.40 10.59
N PRO A 68 8.19 -13.45 11.66
CA PRO A 68 7.80 -14.13 12.88
C PRO A 68 6.70 -13.33 13.61
N GLY A 69 5.57 -13.99 13.89
CA GLY A 69 4.58 -13.47 14.83
C GLY A 69 5.15 -13.47 16.24
N TYR A 70 5.44 -12.28 16.80
CA TYR A 70 5.86 -12.14 18.18
C TYR A 70 4.88 -11.25 18.94
N THR A 71 4.20 -11.84 19.93
CA THR A 71 3.29 -11.13 20.82
C THR A 71 3.91 -11.06 22.20
N LEU A 72 4.08 -9.86 22.74
CA LEU A 72 4.68 -9.66 24.04
C LEU A 72 3.62 -9.89 25.12
N HIS A 73 3.63 -11.11 25.68
CA HIS A 73 2.56 -11.66 26.52
C HIS A 73 2.20 -10.80 27.75
N ARG A 74 3.14 -9.97 28.26
CA ARG A 74 2.90 -9.10 29.42
C ARG A 74 2.01 -7.89 29.11
N PHE A 75 2.00 -7.42 27.86
CA PHE A 75 1.23 -6.24 27.44
C PHE A 75 0.24 -6.55 26.30
N GLN A 76 0.12 -7.84 25.93
CA GLN A 76 -0.61 -8.32 24.75
C GLN A 76 -0.25 -7.60 23.43
N LEU A 77 0.88 -6.88 23.40
CA LEU A 77 1.32 -6.09 22.25
C LEU A 77 1.81 -7.01 21.14
N ASN A 78 1.20 -6.94 19.96
CA ASN A 78 1.69 -7.61 18.76
C ASN A 78 2.87 -6.81 18.19
N VAL A 79 4.08 -7.18 18.61
CA VAL A 79 5.33 -6.54 18.20
C VAL A 79 5.58 -6.75 16.71
N GLY A 80 5.19 -7.91 16.16
CA GLY A 80 5.36 -8.21 14.74
C GLY A 80 4.61 -7.21 13.85
N GLY A 81 3.32 -7.01 14.11
CA GLY A 81 2.51 -6.04 13.36
C GLY A 81 2.93 -4.59 13.57
N MET A 82 3.31 -4.21 14.79
CA MET A 82 3.85 -2.87 15.06
C MET A 82 5.19 -2.63 14.34
N LEU A 83 6.07 -3.62 14.34
CA LEU A 83 7.37 -3.56 13.67
C LEU A 83 7.21 -3.47 12.15
N LEU A 84 6.25 -4.17 11.55
CA LEU A 84 5.90 -4.02 10.14
C LEU A 84 5.51 -2.58 9.80
N ASN A 85 4.68 -1.96 10.64
CA ASN A 85 4.27 -0.55 10.49
C ASN A 85 5.41 0.44 10.77
N TRP A 86 6.58 0.00 11.25
CA TRP A 86 7.78 0.83 11.40
C TRP A 86 8.81 0.58 10.30
N ILE A 87 9.04 -0.70 9.95
CA ILE A 87 9.92 -1.10 8.86
C ILE A 87 9.38 -0.59 7.52
N GLY A 88 8.07 -0.65 7.29
CA GLY A 88 7.46 -0.15 6.05
C GLY A 88 7.81 1.32 5.77
N PRO A 89 7.49 2.25 6.68
CA PRO A 89 7.91 3.65 6.55
C PRO A 89 9.42 3.85 6.47
N TYR A 90 10.24 3.03 7.15
CA TYR A 90 11.70 3.07 6.99
C TYR A 90 12.13 2.75 5.56
N LEU A 91 11.57 1.69 4.96
CA LEU A 91 11.81 1.32 3.55
C LEU A 91 11.28 2.39 2.58
N ASP A 92 10.17 3.04 2.89
CA ASP A 92 9.65 4.20 2.14
C ASP A 92 10.66 5.35 2.19
N GLY A 93 11.18 5.68 3.38
CA GLY A 93 12.20 6.70 3.57
C GLY A 93 13.49 6.40 2.80
N LEU A 94 13.90 5.13 2.73
CA LEU A 94 14.99 4.69 1.86
C LEU A 94 14.66 4.97 0.39
N SER A 95 13.53 4.44 -0.09
CA SER A 95 13.08 4.61 -1.48
C SER A 95 13.02 6.08 -1.88
N TYR A 96 12.43 6.91 -1.02
CA TYR A 96 12.36 8.36 -1.22
C TYR A 96 13.73 9.03 -1.20
N GLY A 97 14.65 8.60 -0.32
CA GLY A 97 16.03 9.10 -0.30
C GLY A 97 16.81 8.76 -1.58
N TYR A 98 16.58 7.58 -2.17
CA TYR A 98 17.15 7.20 -3.46
C TYR A 98 16.53 8.01 -4.60
N GLU A 99 15.21 8.20 -4.61
CA GLU A 99 14.48 9.02 -5.58
C GLU A 99 14.94 10.49 -5.58
N ASP A 100 15.12 11.09 -4.40
CA ASP A 100 15.63 12.47 -4.25
C ASP A 100 17.06 12.64 -4.82
N ARG A 101 17.86 11.56 -4.87
CA ARG A 101 19.30 11.60 -5.22
C ARG A 101 19.59 11.15 -6.64
N MET A 102 18.86 10.16 -7.14
CA MET A 102 19.01 9.64 -8.49
C MET A 102 18.02 10.34 -9.42
N LYS A 103 18.51 11.27 -10.25
CA LYS A 103 17.67 11.95 -11.24
C LYS A 103 17.34 10.98 -12.39
N GLY A 104 16.10 10.55 -12.50
CA GLY A 104 15.62 9.70 -13.61
C GLY A 104 14.15 9.33 -13.48
N THR A 105 13.38 9.43 -14.58
CA THR A 105 11.95 9.10 -14.63
C THR A 105 11.68 7.61 -14.32
N GLU A 106 12.57 6.72 -14.76
CA GLU A 106 12.44 5.27 -14.52
C GLU A 106 12.59 4.89 -13.03
N ILE A 107 13.47 5.58 -12.30
CA ILE A 107 13.70 5.33 -10.87
C ILE A 107 12.49 5.81 -10.07
N SER A 108 11.92 6.96 -10.44
CA SER A 108 10.69 7.47 -9.82
C SER A 108 9.51 6.52 -10.01
N LEU A 109 9.37 5.89 -11.19
CA LEU A 109 8.32 4.90 -11.44
C LEU A 109 8.47 3.67 -10.53
N VAL A 110 9.67 3.08 -10.46
CA VAL A 110 9.92 1.89 -9.62
C VAL A 110 9.72 2.19 -8.14
N CYS A 111 10.22 3.34 -7.67
CA CYS A 111 10.00 3.80 -6.30
C CYS A 111 8.50 4.03 -6.01
N THR A 112 7.74 4.52 -6.98
CA THR A 112 6.30 4.73 -6.82
C THR A 112 5.54 3.40 -6.75
N GLN A 113 5.85 2.45 -7.62
CA GLN A 113 5.25 1.11 -7.59
C GLN A 113 5.61 0.32 -6.32
N PHE A 114 6.86 0.43 -5.86
CA PHE A 114 7.28 -0.16 -4.59
C PHE A 114 6.49 0.40 -3.41
N ARG A 115 6.32 1.73 -3.36
CA ARG A 115 5.57 2.39 -2.29
C ARG A 115 4.07 2.10 -2.35
N SER A 116 3.47 2.09 -3.53
CA SER A 116 2.03 1.87 -3.67
C SER A 116 1.65 0.41 -3.46
N ALA A 117 2.43 -0.53 -3.99
CA ALA A 117 2.09 -1.96 -3.98
C ALA A 117 2.74 -2.71 -2.83
N PHE A 118 4.07 -2.79 -2.82
CA PHE A 118 4.79 -3.59 -1.83
C PHE A 118 4.54 -3.06 -0.42
N LEU A 119 4.76 -1.76 -0.18
CA LEU A 119 4.57 -1.16 1.14
C LEU A 119 3.09 -1.04 1.55
N GLY A 120 2.18 -0.94 0.57
CA GLY A 120 0.73 -1.00 0.79
C GLY A 120 0.32 -2.31 1.44
N VAL A 121 0.78 -3.44 0.89
CA VAL A 121 0.55 -4.78 1.47
C VAL A 121 1.38 -5.00 2.74
N PHE A 122 2.61 -4.47 2.81
CA PHE A 122 3.52 -4.73 3.91
C PHE A 122 3.03 -4.11 5.22
N THR A 123 2.49 -2.89 5.14
CA THR A 123 1.93 -2.16 6.30
C THR A 123 0.43 -2.39 6.43
N SER A 124 -0.18 -2.00 7.54
CA SER A 124 -1.64 -2.02 7.68
C SER A 124 -2.13 -1.03 8.75
N TYR A 125 -2.98 -0.11 8.31
CA TYR A 125 -3.67 0.85 9.16
C TYR A 125 -4.84 0.18 9.89
N SER A 126 -5.64 -0.61 9.17
CA SER A 126 -6.80 -1.31 9.73
C SER A 126 -6.39 -2.25 10.87
N PHE A 127 -5.28 -2.98 10.71
CA PHE A 127 -4.69 -3.79 11.77
C PHE A 127 -4.23 -2.93 12.97
N MET A 128 -3.60 -1.77 12.73
CA MET A 128 -3.21 -0.88 13.82
C MET A 128 -4.43 -0.45 14.65
N VAL A 129 -5.53 -0.10 14.00
CA VAL A 129 -6.76 0.33 14.69
C VAL A 129 -7.42 -0.85 15.41
N ASP A 130 -7.46 -2.03 14.79
CA ASP A 130 -7.97 -3.25 15.41
C ASP A 130 -7.20 -3.59 16.69
N HIS A 131 -5.88 -3.62 16.60
CA HIS A 131 -5.02 -3.89 17.74
C HIS A 131 -5.10 -2.80 18.82
N ALA A 132 -5.29 -1.54 18.44
CA ALA A 132 -5.57 -0.46 19.40
C ALA A 132 -6.88 -0.71 20.18
N GLY A 133 -7.89 -1.27 19.50
CA GLY A 133 -9.12 -1.72 20.11
C GLY A 133 -8.84 -2.78 21.18
N ASP A 134 -8.12 -3.84 20.81
CA ASP A 134 -7.73 -4.90 21.75
C ASP A 134 -6.98 -4.35 22.97
N LEU A 135 -5.98 -3.49 22.77
CA LEU A 135 -5.22 -2.88 23.87
C LEU A 135 -6.08 -1.98 24.78
N SER A 136 -7.14 -1.37 24.24
CA SER A 136 -8.06 -0.54 25.02
C SER A 136 -8.91 -1.35 26.00
N SER A 137 -8.95 -2.68 25.86
CA SER A 137 -9.62 -3.58 26.81
C SER A 137 -8.89 -3.67 28.15
N GLU A 138 -7.56 -3.60 28.12
CA GLU A 138 -6.71 -3.64 29.31
C GLU A 138 -6.69 -2.28 30.01
N THR A 139 -6.46 -1.21 29.24
CA THR A 139 -6.57 0.17 29.75
C THR A 139 -7.09 1.11 28.66
N VAL A 140 -8.07 1.95 29.00
CA VAL A 140 -8.70 2.90 28.05
C VAL A 140 -7.68 3.79 27.33
N ALA A 141 -6.54 4.09 27.96
CA ALA A 141 -5.50 4.92 27.39
C ALA A 141 -4.53 4.18 26.45
N ALA A 142 -4.42 2.84 26.53
CA ALA A 142 -3.41 2.10 25.77
C ALA A 142 -3.66 2.13 24.25
N GLY A 143 -4.91 2.00 23.79
CA GLY A 143 -5.22 2.08 22.36
C GLY A 143 -4.87 3.43 21.73
N PRO A 144 -5.35 4.56 22.29
CA PRO A 144 -4.95 5.89 21.82
C PRO A 144 -3.44 6.11 21.80
N LEU A 145 -2.73 5.67 22.85
CA LEU A 145 -1.27 5.76 22.91
C LEU A 145 -0.59 4.89 21.84
N TYR A 146 -1.12 3.69 21.57
CA TYR A 146 -0.61 2.80 20.54
C TYR A 146 -0.78 3.37 19.12
N ILE A 147 -1.92 4.00 18.82
CA ILE A 147 -2.14 4.69 17.52
C ILE A 147 -1.11 5.80 17.34
N CYS A 148 -0.95 6.66 18.35
CA CYS A 148 0.03 7.74 18.34
C CYS A 148 1.47 7.22 18.19
N ALA A 149 1.82 6.15 18.93
CA ALA A 149 3.14 5.53 18.86
C ALA A 149 3.41 4.86 17.50
N SER A 150 2.40 4.25 16.89
CA SER A 150 2.52 3.62 15.57
C SER A 150 2.74 4.67 14.48
N LEU A 151 1.92 5.72 14.43
CA LEU A 151 2.07 6.81 13.45
C LEU A 151 3.33 7.64 13.69
N GLY A 152 3.60 8.03 14.94
CA GLY A 152 4.78 8.81 15.32
C GLY A 152 6.08 8.03 15.12
N GLY A 153 6.09 6.76 15.53
CA GLY A 153 7.21 5.85 15.30
C GLY A 153 7.44 5.59 13.80
N GLY A 154 6.37 5.44 13.01
CA GLY A 154 6.44 5.37 11.55
C GLY A 154 7.10 6.61 10.93
N CYS A 155 6.70 7.81 11.34
CA CYS A 155 7.33 9.06 10.87
C CYS A 155 8.82 9.13 11.25
N GLY A 156 9.18 8.71 12.47
CA GLY A 156 10.56 8.62 12.90
C GLY A 156 11.38 7.62 12.06
N CYS A 157 10.81 6.45 11.80
CA CYS A 157 11.42 5.41 10.97
C CYS A 157 11.62 5.87 9.51
N PHE A 158 10.64 6.57 8.94
CA PHE A 158 10.77 7.20 7.63
C PHE A 158 11.97 8.16 7.58
N TYR A 159 12.09 9.03 8.58
CA TYR A 159 13.21 9.97 8.66
C TYR A 159 14.56 9.24 8.77
N LEU A 160 14.65 8.20 9.59
CA LEU A 160 15.84 7.35 9.70
C LEU A 160 16.19 6.70 8.36
N GLY A 161 15.20 6.16 7.63
CA GLY A 161 15.37 5.62 6.29
C GLY A 161 16.02 6.63 5.35
N LYS A 162 15.47 7.84 5.26
CA LYS A 162 16.06 8.92 4.45
C LYS A 162 17.50 9.25 4.87
N LEU A 163 17.77 9.34 6.18
CA LEU A 163 19.11 9.63 6.69
C LEU A 163 20.13 8.55 6.33
N THR A 164 19.74 7.27 6.34
CA THR A 164 20.66 6.19 5.97
C THR A 164 21.13 6.30 4.52
N VAL A 165 20.25 6.72 3.59
CA VAL A 165 20.67 7.00 2.20
C VAL A 165 21.65 8.16 2.13
N VAL A 166 21.37 9.25 2.85
CA VAL A 166 22.25 10.42 2.90
C VAL A 166 23.63 10.04 3.45
N ALA A 167 23.69 9.20 4.48
CA ALA A 167 24.93 8.69 5.05
C ALA A 167 25.67 7.75 4.08
N ALA A 168 24.96 6.82 3.45
CA ALA A 168 25.51 5.89 2.47
C ALA A 168 26.16 6.61 1.28
N TRP A 169 25.57 7.72 0.82
CA TRP A 169 26.13 8.53 -0.28
C TRP A 169 27.38 9.31 0.08
N LYS A 170 27.57 9.63 1.37
CA LYS A 170 28.78 10.32 1.84
C LYS A 170 29.98 9.37 1.96
N HIS A 171 29.75 8.06 2.03
CA HIS A 171 30.82 7.07 2.10
C HIS A 171 31.19 6.49 0.72
N PRO A 172 32.46 6.59 0.29
CA PRO A 172 32.89 6.20 -1.06
C PRO A 172 32.77 4.69 -1.34
N ILE A 173 32.83 3.84 -0.31
CA ILE A 173 32.70 2.38 -0.46
C ILE A 173 31.24 1.98 -0.73
N LEU A 174 30.26 2.59 -0.04
CA LEU A 174 28.84 2.33 -0.28
C LEU A 174 28.36 2.90 -1.62
N ALA A 175 28.93 4.03 -2.07
CA ALA A 175 28.65 4.60 -3.39
C ALA A 175 29.05 3.67 -4.56
N SER A 176 29.94 2.70 -4.30
CA SER A 176 30.36 1.70 -5.28
C SER A 176 29.32 0.56 -5.39
N VAL A 177 28.75 0.14 -4.26
CA VAL A 177 27.69 -0.90 -4.19
C VAL A 177 26.39 -0.38 -4.82
N THR A 178 26.06 0.90 -4.64
CA THR A 178 24.87 1.50 -5.28
C THR A 178 25.00 1.58 -6.80
N ARG A 179 26.21 1.77 -7.35
CA ARG A 179 26.45 1.68 -8.80
C ARG A 179 26.30 0.26 -9.33
N VAL A 180 26.74 -0.75 -8.58
CA VAL A 180 26.58 -2.16 -8.96
C VAL A 180 25.12 -2.60 -8.87
N ALA A 181 24.37 -2.15 -7.87
CA ALA A 181 22.92 -2.35 -7.79
C ALA A 181 22.18 -1.65 -8.95
N GLY A 182 22.63 -0.47 -9.37
CA GLY A 182 22.15 0.22 -10.57
C GLY A 182 22.47 -0.51 -11.88
N ALA A 183 23.57 -1.26 -11.93
CA ALA A 183 23.94 -2.11 -13.08
C ALA A 183 23.21 -3.47 -13.09
N MET A 184 22.78 -3.96 -11.92
CA MET A 184 21.97 -5.19 -11.79
C MET A 184 20.47 -4.98 -12.05
N LEU A 185 20.05 -3.75 -12.35
CA LEU A 185 18.68 -3.36 -12.73
C LEU A 185 18.32 -3.78 -14.17
N ASN A 186 18.76 -4.96 -14.59
CA ASN A 186 18.21 -5.57 -15.78
C ASN A 186 16.80 -6.08 -15.43
N ARG A 187 15.77 -5.25 -15.68
CA ARG A 187 14.37 -5.42 -15.23
C ARG A 187 13.84 -6.85 -15.41
N SER A 188 14.21 -7.51 -16.50
CA SER A 188 13.80 -8.89 -16.79
C SER A 188 14.32 -9.89 -15.74
N SER A 189 15.60 -9.79 -15.32
CA SER A 189 16.19 -10.70 -14.33
C SER A 189 15.57 -10.54 -12.95
N LEU A 190 15.23 -9.30 -12.56
CA LEU A 190 14.59 -9.03 -11.28
C LEU A 190 13.15 -9.56 -11.27
N MET A 191 12.38 -9.28 -12.32
CA MET A 191 11.01 -9.77 -12.46
C MET A 191 10.95 -11.30 -12.43
N THR A 192 11.84 -11.98 -13.18
CA THR A 192 11.94 -13.45 -13.14
C THR A 192 12.30 -13.96 -11.75
N SER A 193 13.21 -13.28 -11.04
CA SER A 193 13.61 -13.67 -9.67
C SER A 193 12.46 -13.52 -8.68
N LEU A 194 11.67 -12.46 -8.79
CA LEU A 194 10.50 -12.22 -7.94
C LEU A 194 9.36 -13.19 -8.25
N VAL A 195 9.11 -13.48 -9.53
CA VAL A 195 8.14 -14.52 -9.92
C VAL A 195 8.57 -15.89 -9.40
N ALA A 196 9.87 -16.22 -9.51
CA ALA A 196 10.42 -17.44 -8.95
C ALA A 196 10.27 -17.48 -7.42
N LEU A 197 10.51 -16.36 -6.72
CA LEU A 197 10.30 -16.26 -5.27
C LEU A 197 8.84 -16.55 -4.89
N VAL A 198 7.87 -15.93 -5.56
CA VAL A 198 6.45 -16.18 -5.33
C VAL A 198 6.13 -17.64 -5.61
N GLY A 199 6.53 -18.18 -6.77
CA GLY A 199 6.27 -19.56 -7.15
C GLY A 199 6.86 -20.58 -6.18
N VAL A 200 8.12 -20.40 -5.74
CA VAL A 200 8.78 -21.26 -4.76
C VAL A 200 8.11 -21.15 -3.39
N THR A 201 7.70 -19.95 -2.97
CA THR A 201 7.01 -19.75 -1.69
C THR A 201 5.64 -20.40 -1.70
N THR A 202 4.85 -20.25 -2.77
CA THR A 202 3.56 -20.92 -2.94
C THR A 202 3.71 -22.43 -2.99
N LEU A 203 4.71 -22.95 -3.71
CA LEU A 203 4.99 -24.39 -3.77
C LEU A 203 5.36 -24.94 -2.38
N ARG A 204 6.18 -24.19 -1.63
CA ARG A 204 6.54 -24.54 -0.26
C ARG A 204 5.32 -24.48 0.68
N ALA A 205 4.43 -23.52 0.52
CA ALA A 205 3.19 -23.46 1.29
C ALA A 205 2.26 -24.63 0.96
N ALA A 206 2.18 -25.05 -0.30
CA ALA A 206 1.32 -26.15 -0.71
C ALA A 206 1.86 -27.55 -0.31
N LEU A 207 3.18 -27.75 -0.36
CA LEU A 207 3.81 -29.07 -0.18
C LEU A 207 4.67 -29.20 1.08
N GLY A 208 4.91 -28.10 1.78
CA GLY A 208 5.78 -28.04 2.95
C GLY A 208 5.08 -28.45 4.25
N PRO A 209 5.80 -28.37 5.38
CA PRO A 209 5.23 -28.65 6.69
C PRO A 209 4.17 -27.61 7.05
N HIS A 210 3.09 -28.07 7.69
CA HIS A 210 1.99 -27.20 8.14
C HIS A 210 2.46 -26.07 9.07
N GLY A 211 1.78 -24.93 8.98
CA GLY A 211 2.06 -23.75 9.79
C GLY A 211 3.27 -22.96 9.29
N PHE A 212 3.62 -23.10 8.01
CA PHE A 212 4.54 -22.22 7.28
C PHE A 212 3.88 -20.87 6.98
N VAL A 213 2.57 -20.85 6.73
CA VAL A 213 1.79 -19.64 6.50
C VAL A 213 1.22 -19.17 7.85
N ARG A 214 1.59 -17.95 8.26
CA ARG A 214 1.16 -17.28 9.48
C ARG A 214 1.11 -15.78 9.22
N ASP A 215 -0.07 -15.18 9.22
CA ASP A 215 -0.17 -13.74 9.05
C ASP A 215 -0.02 -13.05 10.42
N PRO A 216 1.00 -12.19 10.63
CA PRO A 216 1.09 -11.41 11.86
C PRO A 216 -0.09 -10.43 12.03
N LYS A 217 -0.89 -10.21 10.98
CA LYS A 217 -2.11 -9.40 10.96
C LYS A 217 -3.39 -10.22 11.12
N ASP A 218 -3.29 -11.54 11.34
CA ASP A 218 -4.48 -12.39 11.49
C ASP A 218 -5.33 -11.89 12.67
N PRO A 219 -6.62 -11.59 12.43
CA PRO A 219 -7.48 -11.12 13.48
C PRO A 219 -7.87 -12.28 14.40
N GLN A 220 -7.63 -12.10 15.70
CA GLN A 220 -7.75 -13.17 16.71
C GLN A 220 -9.17 -13.78 16.87
N PHE A 221 -10.21 -13.14 16.32
CA PHE A 221 -11.61 -13.56 16.51
C PHE A 221 -12.08 -14.69 15.61
N ILE A 222 -11.37 -14.99 14.52
CA ILE A 222 -11.82 -16.00 13.54
C ILE A 222 -11.52 -17.43 14.02
N GLY A 223 -10.71 -17.58 15.07
CA GLY A 223 -10.32 -18.87 15.63
C GLY A 223 -9.22 -19.55 14.82
N SER A 224 -8.74 -20.70 15.29
CA SER A 224 -7.76 -21.51 14.56
C SER A 224 -8.45 -22.25 13.42
N LEU A 225 -8.33 -21.72 12.20
CA LEU A 225 -8.75 -22.39 10.97
C LEU A 225 -7.64 -23.36 10.54
N HIS A 226 -7.97 -24.64 10.39
CA HIS A 226 -7.08 -25.60 9.74
C HIS A 226 -7.38 -25.64 8.24
N VAL A 227 -6.64 -24.84 7.47
CA VAL A 227 -6.64 -24.85 6.01
C VAL A 227 -5.27 -25.30 5.51
N ALA A 228 -5.21 -25.81 4.29
CA ALA A 228 -3.95 -25.94 3.59
C ALA A 228 -3.28 -24.56 3.44
N ASP A 229 -2.08 -24.40 4.01
CA ASP A 229 -1.22 -23.22 3.91
C ASP A 229 -1.14 -22.65 2.47
N GLY A 230 -1.09 -23.54 1.46
CA GLY A 230 -1.09 -23.13 0.05
C GLY A 230 -2.36 -22.37 -0.38
N GLU A 231 -3.55 -22.83 0.02
CA GLU A 231 -4.82 -22.18 -0.29
C GLU A 231 -4.92 -20.82 0.42
N GLU A 232 -4.50 -20.80 1.69
CA GLU A 232 -4.47 -19.59 2.51
C GLU A 232 -3.57 -18.50 1.87
N LEU A 233 -2.36 -18.87 1.44
CA LEU A 233 -1.44 -17.94 0.81
C LEU A 233 -1.93 -17.45 -0.56
N VAL A 234 -2.46 -18.35 -1.40
CA VAL A 234 -2.98 -17.96 -2.72
C VAL A 234 -4.16 -16.99 -2.57
N LEU A 235 -5.06 -17.26 -1.62
CA LEU A 235 -6.16 -16.34 -1.36
C LEU A 235 -5.67 -15.00 -0.81
N GLY A 236 -4.70 -15.00 0.09
CA GLY A 236 -4.05 -13.78 0.58
C GLY A 236 -3.46 -12.95 -0.55
N ILE A 237 -2.74 -13.57 -1.49
CA ILE A 237 -2.16 -12.90 -2.66
C ILE A 237 -3.26 -12.27 -3.52
N LEU A 238 -4.34 -13.00 -3.81
CA LEU A 238 -5.46 -12.50 -4.61
C LEU A 238 -6.16 -11.32 -3.91
N MET A 239 -6.35 -11.40 -2.60
CA MET A 239 -6.96 -10.35 -1.78
C MET A 239 -6.08 -9.09 -1.76
N SER A 240 -4.79 -9.23 -1.52
CA SER A 240 -3.84 -8.13 -1.50
C SER A 240 -3.70 -7.45 -2.87
N CYS A 241 -3.56 -8.23 -3.94
CA CYS A 241 -3.59 -7.70 -5.31
C CYS A 241 -4.87 -6.90 -5.60
N SER A 242 -6.04 -7.46 -5.28
CA SER A 242 -7.34 -6.78 -5.50
C SER A 242 -7.46 -5.48 -4.70
N ALA A 243 -6.99 -5.51 -3.46
CA ALA A 243 -7.02 -4.37 -2.55
C ALA A 243 -6.10 -3.24 -3.01
N ILE A 244 -4.91 -3.55 -3.53
CA ILE A 244 -3.99 -2.55 -4.10
C ILE A 244 -4.59 -1.89 -5.35
N LEU A 245 -5.30 -2.65 -6.19
CA LEU A 245 -6.02 -2.06 -7.32
C LEU A 245 -7.12 -1.10 -6.85
N LEU A 246 -7.88 -1.50 -5.83
CA LEU A 246 -8.91 -0.65 -5.26
C LEU A 246 -8.35 0.60 -4.56
N SER A 247 -7.26 0.48 -3.79
CA SER A 247 -6.64 1.62 -3.11
C SER A 247 -6.10 2.64 -4.12
N ASN A 248 -5.45 2.18 -5.19
CA ASN A 248 -5.02 3.06 -6.29
C ASN A 248 -6.20 3.74 -6.98
N TYR A 249 -7.30 3.01 -7.19
CA TYR A 249 -8.52 3.58 -7.75
C TYR A 249 -9.14 4.67 -6.85
N VAL A 250 -9.25 4.40 -5.54
CA VAL A 250 -9.77 5.36 -4.56
C VAL A 250 -8.88 6.60 -4.49
N CYS A 251 -7.56 6.42 -4.40
CA CYS A 251 -6.60 7.52 -4.40
C CYS A 251 -6.68 8.35 -5.70
N GLY A 252 -6.97 7.73 -6.84
CA GLY A 252 -7.11 8.40 -8.14
C GLY A 252 -8.29 9.38 -8.24
N PHE A 253 -9.29 9.29 -7.37
CA PHE A 253 -10.38 10.28 -7.31
C PHE A 253 -10.00 11.59 -6.67
N PHE A 254 -8.89 11.63 -5.92
CA PHE A 254 -8.46 12.80 -5.18
C PHE A 254 -7.33 13.52 -5.93
N PRO A 255 -7.19 14.85 -5.73
CA PRO A 255 -6.12 15.60 -6.35
C PRO A 255 -4.76 14.97 -6.04
N GLN A 256 -3.97 14.74 -7.09
CA GLN A 256 -2.62 14.20 -6.93
C GLN A 256 -1.76 15.12 -6.06
N GLN A 257 -0.76 14.52 -5.41
CA GLN A 257 0.18 15.27 -4.57
C GLN A 257 0.83 16.41 -5.37
N PRO A 258 0.79 17.65 -4.86
CA PRO A 258 1.34 18.79 -5.58
C PRO A 258 2.85 18.65 -5.73
N VAL A 259 3.36 19.06 -6.90
CA VAL A 259 4.78 18.99 -7.26
C VAL A 259 5.66 19.75 -6.26
N GLN A 260 5.14 20.84 -5.68
CA GLN A 260 5.82 21.61 -4.64
C GLN A 260 5.13 21.47 -3.29
N LEU A 261 5.58 20.50 -2.49
CA LEU A 261 5.04 20.24 -1.15
C LEU A 261 5.18 21.41 -0.17
N GLN A 262 6.20 22.26 -0.35
CA GLN A 262 6.43 23.43 0.51
C GLN A 262 5.27 24.45 0.46
N VAL A 263 4.67 24.63 -0.72
CA VAL A 263 3.59 25.61 -0.96
C VAL A 263 2.24 24.91 -1.12
N ALA A 264 2.18 23.60 -0.82
CA ALA A 264 0.96 22.82 -0.92
C ALA A 264 -0.12 23.37 0.01
N THR A 265 -1.21 23.86 -0.59
CA THR A 265 -2.40 24.37 0.10
C THR A 265 -3.66 23.72 -0.46
N SER A 266 -4.70 23.70 0.35
CA SER A 266 -6.05 23.36 -0.10
C SER A 266 -6.57 24.44 -1.07
N ARG A 267 -7.57 24.09 -1.89
CA ARG A 267 -8.25 25.00 -2.83
C ARG A 267 -8.78 26.28 -2.16
N ASN A 268 -9.06 26.22 -0.86
CA ASN A 268 -9.53 27.36 -0.05
C ASN A 268 -8.40 28.09 0.72
N GLY A 269 -7.13 27.86 0.37
CA GLY A 269 -5.97 28.43 1.07
C GLY A 269 -5.63 27.78 2.41
N GLY A 270 -6.32 26.69 2.77
CA GLY A 270 -6.09 25.92 4.00
C GLY A 270 -4.93 24.91 3.91
N PRO A 271 -4.74 24.06 4.94
CA PRO A 271 -3.74 22.99 4.90
C PRO A 271 -4.02 22.03 3.74
N PHE A 272 -2.97 21.53 3.10
CA PHE A 272 -3.11 20.42 2.16
C PHE A 272 -3.41 19.12 2.92
N ILE A 273 -4.49 18.44 2.55
CA ILE A 273 -4.91 17.16 3.15
C ILE A 273 -4.85 16.07 2.09
N ASP A 274 -4.20 14.96 2.40
CA ASP A 274 -4.19 13.76 1.55
C ASP A 274 -5.47 12.95 1.79
N TRP A 275 -6.53 13.35 1.06
CA TRP A 275 -7.83 12.70 1.13
C TRP A 275 -7.81 11.25 0.62
N GLY A 276 -6.95 10.93 -0.35
CA GLY A 276 -6.82 9.58 -0.87
C GLY A 276 -6.40 8.60 0.22
N CYS A 277 -5.34 8.95 0.97
CA CYS A 277 -4.88 8.14 2.09
C CYS A 277 -5.91 8.03 3.21
N LEU A 278 -6.56 9.15 3.56
CA LEU A 278 -7.57 9.18 4.61
C LEU A 278 -8.79 8.30 4.26
N CYS A 279 -9.28 8.39 3.02
CA CYS A 279 -10.40 7.60 2.54
C CYS A 279 -10.09 6.10 2.46
N CYS A 280 -8.89 5.73 1.99
CA CYS A 280 -8.47 4.32 1.97
C CYS A 280 -8.38 3.73 3.38
N ASN A 281 -7.77 4.46 4.32
CA ASN A 281 -7.65 4.02 5.71
C ASN A 281 -9.02 3.92 6.41
N LEU A 282 -9.92 4.85 6.13
CA LEU A 282 -11.30 4.82 6.65
C LEU A 282 -12.06 3.63 6.07
N LEU A 283 -12.02 3.46 4.74
CA LEU A 283 -12.71 2.37 4.06
C LEU A 283 -12.22 1.01 4.55
N ALA A 284 -10.91 0.82 4.65
CA ALA A 284 -10.32 -0.41 5.20
C ALA A 284 -10.75 -0.70 6.64
N SER A 285 -10.72 0.31 7.51
CA SER A 285 -11.14 0.15 8.91
C SER A 285 -12.64 -0.11 9.04
N PHE A 286 -13.45 0.54 8.20
CA PHE A 286 -14.89 0.33 8.15
C PHE A 286 -15.24 -1.07 7.63
N LEU A 287 -14.61 -1.54 6.56
CA LEU A 287 -14.82 -2.88 6.02
C LEU A 287 -14.42 -3.96 7.02
N ALA A 288 -13.27 -3.80 7.69
CA ALA A 288 -12.88 -4.69 8.78
C ALA A 288 -13.95 -4.69 9.89
N GLY A 289 -14.38 -3.52 10.37
CA GLY A 289 -15.41 -3.39 11.40
C GLY A 289 -16.76 -4.00 10.98
N PHE A 290 -17.13 -3.84 9.71
CA PHE A 290 -18.34 -4.46 9.16
C PHE A 290 -18.24 -5.98 9.18
N THR A 291 -17.10 -6.57 8.79
CA THR A 291 -16.89 -8.01 8.89
C THR A 291 -16.94 -8.51 10.33
N TYR A 292 -16.40 -7.75 11.29
CA TYR A 292 -16.54 -8.03 12.72
C TYR A 292 -18.02 -8.07 13.17
N GLN A 293 -18.82 -7.08 12.79
CA GLN A 293 -20.24 -7.05 13.14
C GLN A 293 -21.04 -8.17 12.45
N LEU A 294 -20.70 -8.50 11.20
CA LEU A 294 -21.27 -9.65 10.51
C LEU A 294 -20.93 -10.96 11.24
N SER A 295 -19.71 -11.12 11.71
CA SER A 295 -19.30 -12.29 12.50
C SER A 295 -20.09 -12.44 13.80
N ARG A 296 -20.50 -11.33 14.43
CA ARG A 296 -21.34 -11.34 15.63
C ARG A 296 -22.79 -11.72 15.32
N ASN A 297 -23.34 -11.16 14.24
CA ASN A 297 -24.75 -11.35 13.89
C ASN A 297 -25.03 -12.68 13.17
N SER A 298 -24.05 -13.19 12.42
CA SER A 298 -24.14 -14.43 11.65
C SER A 298 -22.84 -15.24 11.77
N PRO A 299 -22.56 -15.82 12.95
CA PRO A 299 -21.33 -16.57 13.18
C PRO A 299 -21.19 -17.75 12.21
N ILE A 300 -22.28 -18.46 11.91
CA ILE A 300 -22.30 -19.69 11.09
C ILE A 300 -21.69 -19.48 9.68
N GLY A 301 -21.74 -18.27 9.11
CA GLY A 301 -21.19 -17.98 7.77
C GLY A 301 -19.81 -17.32 7.76
N VAL A 302 -19.33 -16.83 8.91
CA VAL A 302 -18.16 -15.94 8.99
C VAL A 302 -17.06 -16.51 9.91
N THR A 303 -17.43 -17.15 11.02
CA THR A 303 -16.45 -17.86 11.85
C THR A 303 -15.98 -19.12 11.13
N ASN A 304 -14.69 -19.42 11.19
CA ASN A 304 -14.06 -20.49 10.40
C ASN A 304 -14.18 -20.34 8.86
N ASN A 305 -14.35 -19.11 8.34
CA ASN A 305 -14.30 -18.85 6.92
C ASN A 305 -12.97 -18.20 6.49
N LEU A 306 -12.17 -18.93 5.71
CA LEU A 306 -10.89 -18.46 5.17
C LEU A 306 -11.04 -17.16 4.37
N LEU A 307 -12.15 -16.99 3.65
CA LEU A 307 -12.42 -15.79 2.88
C LEU A 307 -12.59 -14.58 3.80
N ALA A 308 -13.30 -14.73 4.92
CA ALA A 308 -13.47 -13.66 5.90
C ALA A 308 -12.13 -13.32 6.57
N LEU A 309 -11.30 -14.34 6.86
CA LEU A 309 -9.95 -14.16 7.41
C LEU A 309 -9.09 -13.29 6.50
N LYS A 310 -8.90 -13.72 5.25
CA LYS A 310 -8.05 -12.99 4.29
C LYS A 310 -8.68 -11.71 3.77
N PHE A 311 -9.99 -11.55 3.88
CA PHE A 311 -10.63 -10.26 3.66
C PHE A 311 -10.20 -9.25 4.74
N VAL A 312 -10.18 -9.63 6.01
CA VAL A 312 -9.77 -8.71 7.08
C VAL A 312 -8.25 -8.52 7.12
N SER A 313 -7.46 -9.60 7.07
CA SER A 313 -6.01 -9.52 7.23
C SER A 313 -5.32 -8.98 5.97
N SER A 314 -5.55 -9.60 4.82
CA SER A 314 -4.88 -9.28 3.55
C SER A 314 -5.59 -8.16 2.78
N PHE A 315 -6.90 -8.24 2.54
CA PHE A 315 -7.61 -7.24 1.72
C PHE A 315 -7.73 -5.89 2.46
N CYS A 316 -8.34 -5.84 3.63
CA CYS A 316 -8.44 -4.61 4.42
C CYS A 316 -7.06 -4.12 4.87
N GLY A 317 -6.09 -5.02 5.08
CA GLY A 317 -4.71 -4.66 5.34
C GLY A 317 -4.10 -3.87 4.19
N SER A 318 -4.12 -4.45 2.99
CA SER A 318 -3.52 -3.88 1.77
C SER A 318 -4.29 -2.71 1.17
N LEU A 319 -5.61 -2.65 1.40
CA LEU A 319 -6.45 -1.52 0.99
C LEU A 319 -6.07 -0.27 1.78
N SER A 320 -5.65 -0.47 3.03
CA SER A 320 -5.15 0.61 3.85
C SER A 320 -3.75 1.03 3.40
N VAL A 321 -3.52 2.34 3.34
CA VAL A 321 -2.27 2.91 2.81
C VAL A 321 -1.47 3.56 3.94
N PHE A 322 -1.19 2.77 4.97
CA PHE A 322 -0.49 3.26 6.18
C PHE A 322 0.86 3.89 5.85
N SER A 323 1.73 3.20 5.10
CA SER A 323 3.04 3.74 4.72
C SER A 323 2.89 5.03 3.90
N ALA A 324 1.95 5.10 2.96
CA ALA A 324 1.72 6.28 2.15
C ALA A 324 1.28 7.49 3.01
N ALA A 325 0.39 7.26 3.99
CA ALA A 325 -0.03 8.29 4.93
C ALA A 325 1.15 8.83 5.77
N VAL A 326 2.00 7.93 6.27
CA VAL A 326 3.23 8.33 7.01
C VAL A 326 4.21 9.07 6.10
N SER A 327 4.36 8.62 4.84
CA SER A 327 5.24 9.22 3.84
C SER A 327 4.82 10.65 3.52
N ILE A 328 3.54 10.92 3.26
CA ILE A 328 3.07 12.29 2.98
C ILE A 328 3.24 13.22 4.18
N ILE A 329 2.92 12.76 5.41
CA ILE A 329 3.15 13.52 6.64
C ILE A 329 4.62 13.89 6.78
N SER A 330 5.50 12.91 6.61
CA SER A 330 6.95 13.09 6.77
C SER A 330 7.54 13.99 5.67
N ARG A 331 7.10 13.84 4.43
CA ARG A 331 7.55 14.67 3.30
C ARG A 331 7.09 16.12 3.43
N LEU A 332 5.85 16.38 3.86
CA LEU A 332 5.37 17.73 4.15
C LEU A 332 6.18 18.38 5.28
N TRP A 333 6.49 17.62 6.33
CA TRP A 333 7.33 18.10 7.44
C TRP A 333 8.73 18.48 6.96
N LEU A 334 9.37 17.62 6.17
CA LEU A 334 10.69 17.83 5.61
C LEU A 334 10.74 18.99 4.59
N ALA A 335 9.66 19.21 3.86
CA ALA A 335 9.51 20.34 2.93
C ALA A 335 9.23 21.68 3.63
N GLY A 336 9.12 21.70 4.97
CA GLY A 336 8.84 22.90 5.76
C GLY A 336 7.36 23.25 5.91
N ASN A 337 6.44 22.51 5.27
CA ASN A 337 4.99 22.69 5.38
C ASN A 337 4.44 21.96 6.62
N ARG A 338 4.87 22.43 7.80
CA ARG A 338 4.54 21.81 9.10
C ARG A 338 3.05 21.85 9.40
N HIS A 339 2.35 22.89 8.96
CA HIS A 339 0.91 23.03 9.18
C HIS A 339 0.14 21.89 8.50
N SER A 340 0.40 21.62 7.22
CA SER A 340 -0.24 20.51 6.51
C SER A 340 0.19 19.15 7.06
N ALA A 341 1.46 19.00 7.46
CA ALA A 341 1.94 17.76 8.09
C ALA A 341 1.19 17.43 9.39
N LEU A 342 1.03 18.42 10.28
CA LEU A 342 0.31 18.27 11.54
C LEU A 342 -1.16 17.95 11.33
N TRP A 343 -1.81 18.58 10.35
CA TRP A 343 -3.21 18.29 10.03
C TRP A 343 -3.40 16.87 9.50
N ASN A 344 -2.55 16.40 8.59
CA ASN A 344 -2.61 15.01 8.12
C ASN A 344 -2.37 14.02 9.26
N PHE A 345 -1.38 14.30 10.14
CA PHE A 345 -1.14 13.46 11.31
C PHE A 345 -2.36 13.43 12.25
N ALA A 346 -2.92 14.59 12.58
CA ALA A 346 -4.07 14.70 13.47
C ALA A 346 -5.31 14.01 12.89
N LEU A 347 -5.57 14.13 11.59
CA LEU A 347 -6.69 13.48 10.92
C LEU A 347 -6.55 11.96 10.90
N GLN A 348 -5.34 11.44 10.67
CA GLN A 348 -5.09 9.99 10.77
C GLN A 348 -5.31 9.54 12.22
N VAL A 349 -4.71 10.19 13.22
CA VAL A 349 -4.99 9.85 14.63
C VAL A 349 -6.48 9.86 14.95
N LEU A 350 -7.20 10.92 14.56
CA LEU A 350 -8.64 11.05 14.77
C LEU A 350 -9.42 9.92 14.10
N LEU A 351 -9.08 9.58 12.87
CA LEU A 351 -9.68 8.46 12.16
C LEU A 351 -9.50 7.14 12.91
N GLY A 352 -8.28 6.87 13.39
CA GLY A 352 -8.00 5.70 14.21
C GLY A 352 -8.85 5.66 15.48
N LEU A 353 -8.95 6.79 16.19
CA LEU A 353 -9.75 6.91 17.41
C LEU A 353 -11.26 6.71 17.17
N ILE A 354 -11.78 7.18 16.04
CA ILE A 354 -13.20 7.01 15.66
C ILE A 354 -13.50 5.56 15.29
N CYS A 355 -12.59 4.89 14.58
CA CYS A 355 -12.80 3.52 14.11
C CYS A 355 -12.52 2.46 15.18
N MET A 356 -11.62 2.74 16.13
CA MET A 356 -11.21 1.81 17.20
C MET A 356 -12.38 1.17 17.98
N PRO A 357 -13.43 1.90 18.40
CA PRO A 357 -14.56 1.30 19.11
C PRO A 357 -15.37 0.28 18.30
N TYR A 358 -15.40 0.42 16.97
CA TYR A 358 -16.15 -0.51 16.10
C TYR A 358 -15.41 -1.83 15.88
N LEU A 359 -14.09 -1.80 16.07
CA LEU A 359 -13.19 -2.94 16.02
C LEU A 359 -12.94 -3.52 17.43
N TYR A 360 -13.58 -2.96 18.45
CA TYR A 360 -13.40 -3.37 19.83
C TYR A 360 -14.10 -4.71 20.15
N LYS A 361 -13.31 -5.67 20.60
CA LYS A 361 -13.73 -7.01 21.04
C LYS A 361 -14.15 -7.00 22.51
N ARG A 362 -15.23 -6.32 22.89
CA ARG A 362 -15.95 -6.74 24.10
C ARG A 362 -16.96 -7.80 23.72
N ASP A 363 -16.86 -8.94 24.37
CA ASP A 363 -17.99 -9.85 24.53
C ASP A 363 -19.13 -9.04 25.15
N ALA A 364 -20.24 -8.93 24.44
CA ALA A 364 -21.49 -8.57 25.06
C ALA A 364 -21.82 -9.70 26.04
N LEU A 365 -21.57 -9.44 27.33
CA LEU A 365 -22.08 -10.24 28.44
C LEU A 365 -23.59 -10.39 28.35
#